data_AF-G5KFK1-F1
#
_entry.id   AF-G5KFK1-F1
#
_cell.length_a   1.000
_cell.length_b   1.000
_cell.length_c   1.000
_cell.angle_alpha   90.00
_cell.angle_beta   90.00
_cell.angle_gamma   90.00
#
_symmetry.space_group_name_H-M   'P 1'
#
loop_
_entity.id
_entity.type
_entity.pdbx_description
1 polymer ?
#
loop_
_entity_poly.entity_id
_entity_poly.type
_entity_poly.pdbx_seq_one_letter_code
_entity_poly.pdbx_strand_id
1 'polypeptide(L)'
;MNKLKELREKSGDSQSEIADLLNVSPMTISRWEKEESLQIKPKYIEKLADHFGVSLSFLLGNEKDLEADTMVETDTEKDIPSFIEANKSAINLITGSVNKVKSTSEFLEKLVIENDEINKELLLQWLETVKVNMDNIESTYPVINNTQEKLVEFVELLDKITERVHRRKKLK
;
A
#
# COMPACT_ATOMS: atom_id res chain seq x y z
N MET A 1 -18.68 -13.85 18.01
CA MET A 1 -17.99 -13.79 16.71
C MET A 1 -16.60 -13.24 16.98
N ASN A 2 -15.55 -13.82 16.41
CA ASN A 2 -14.19 -13.38 16.72
C ASN A 2 -13.64 -12.44 15.65
N LYS A 3 -12.49 -11.81 15.96
CA LYS A 3 -11.91 -10.75 15.15
C LYS A 3 -11.50 -11.17 13.75
N LEU A 4 -11.07 -12.43 13.59
CA LEU A 4 -10.69 -12.98 12.28
C LEU A 4 -11.86 -12.92 11.30
N LYS A 5 -13.06 -13.33 11.73
CA LYS A 5 -14.24 -13.34 10.86
C LYS A 5 -14.66 -11.91 10.47
N GLU A 6 -14.65 -10.99 11.44
CA GLU A 6 -14.98 -9.58 11.20
C GLU A 6 -14.03 -8.94 10.19
N LEU A 7 -12.73 -9.16 10.34
CA LEU A 7 -11.71 -8.60 9.44
C LEU A 7 -11.83 -9.16 8.02
N ARG A 8 -12.05 -10.48 7.89
CA ARG A 8 -12.27 -11.13 6.61
C ARG A 8 -13.50 -10.57 5.88
N GLU A 9 -14.63 -10.42 6.59
CA GLU A 9 -15.85 -9.88 5.99
C GLU A 9 -15.70 -8.41 5.60
N LYS A 10 -14.93 -7.63 6.37
CA LYS A 10 -14.62 -6.24 6.07
C LYS A 10 -13.68 -6.08 4.87
N SER A 11 -12.73 -6.99 4.68
CA SER A 11 -11.83 -6.99 3.52
C SER A 11 -12.48 -7.55 2.26
N GLY A 12 -13.66 -8.18 2.36
CA GLY A 12 -14.34 -8.82 1.24
C GLY A 12 -13.81 -10.21 0.89
N ASP A 13 -12.88 -10.73 1.69
CA ASP A 13 -12.25 -12.03 1.45
C ASP A 13 -13.23 -13.19 1.75
N SER A 14 -13.16 -14.24 0.95
CA SER A 14 -13.76 -15.54 1.22
C SER A 14 -12.90 -16.36 2.19
N GLN A 15 -13.50 -17.36 2.84
CA GLN A 15 -12.73 -18.29 3.68
C GLN A 15 -11.67 -19.06 2.87
N SER A 16 -11.90 -19.26 1.57
CA SER A 16 -10.93 -19.91 0.68
C SER A 16 -9.72 -19.02 0.39
N GLU A 17 -9.92 -17.72 0.15
CA GLU A 17 -8.81 -16.79 -0.09
C GLU A 17 -7.87 -16.67 1.12
N ILE A 18 -8.44 -16.62 2.34
CA ILE A 18 -7.63 -16.65 3.56
C ILE A 18 -6.93 -18.00 3.75
N ALA A 19 -7.57 -19.10 3.33
CA ALA A 19 -6.97 -20.42 3.42
C ALA A 19 -5.77 -20.57 2.48
N ASP A 20 -5.89 -20.06 1.26
CA ASP A 20 -4.83 -20.05 0.24
C ASP A 20 -3.65 -19.19 0.70
N LEU A 21 -3.91 -17.98 1.25
CA LEU A 21 -2.89 -17.11 1.84
C LEU A 21 -2.04 -17.81 2.91
N LEU A 22 -2.70 -18.61 3.75
CA LEU A 22 -2.06 -19.27 4.89
C LEU A 22 -1.59 -20.70 4.55
N ASN A 23 -1.86 -21.19 3.35
CA ASN A 23 -1.63 -22.58 2.94
C ASN A 23 -2.24 -23.59 3.95
N VAL A 24 -3.53 -23.41 4.23
CA VAL A 24 -4.35 -24.28 5.09
C VAL A 24 -5.66 -24.63 4.38
N SER A 25 -6.48 -25.48 4.97
CA SER A 25 -7.80 -25.78 4.39
C SER A 25 -8.83 -24.67 4.71
N PRO A 26 -9.82 -24.40 3.85
CA PRO A 26 -10.93 -23.49 4.16
C PRO A 26 -11.69 -23.90 5.43
N MET A 27 -11.74 -25.21 5.71
CA MET A 27 -12.33 -25.75 6.94
C MET A 27 -11.56 -25.32 8.19
N THR A 28 -10.24 -25.14 8.09
CA THR A 28 -9.40 -24.59 9.16
C THR A 28 -9.79 -23.16 9.48
N ILE A 29 -10.01 -22.31 8.46
CA ILE A 29 -10.45 -20.92 8.63
C ILE A 29 -11.85 -20.88 9.27
N SER A 30 -12.79 -21.68 8.72
CA SER A 30 -14.15 -21.80 9.27
C SER A 30 -14.17 -22.23 10.74
N ARG A 31 -13.26 -23.13 11.13
CA ARG A 31 -13.09 -23.53 12.52
C ARG A 31 -12.55 -22.39 13.38
N TRP A 32 -11.47 -21.74 12.95
CA TRP A 32 -10.88 -20.62 13.69
C TRP A 32 -11.87 -19.50 13.90
N GLU A 33 -12.70 -19.15 12.92
CA GLU A 33 -13.74 -18.11 13.03
C GLU A 33 -14.86 -18.41 14.05
N LYS A 34 -15.00 -19.67 14.46
CA LYS A 34 -15.99 -20.13 15.45
C LYS A 34 -15.44 -20.21 16.86
N GLU A 35 -14.12 -20.14 17.04
CA GLU A 35 -13.49 -20.20 18.36
C GLU A 35 -13.65 -18.85 19.09
N GLU A 36 -13.95 -18.87 20.39
CA GLU A 36 -14.13 -17.65 21.21
C GLU A 36 -12.83 -16.85 21.34
N SER A 37 -11.69 -17.54 21.38
CA SER A 37 -10.35 -16.96 21.35
C SER A 37 -9.53 -17.63 20.25
N LEU A 38 -8.76 -16.83 19.52
CA LEU A 38 -7.97 -17.32 18.38
C LEU A 38 -6.70 -18.03 18.90
N GLN A 39 -6.75 -19.36 19.04
CA GLN A 39 -5.60 -20.15 19.48
C GLN A 39 -4.86 -20.74 18.28
N ILE A 40 -4.20 -19.87 17.52
CA ILE A 40 -3.49 -20.25 16.29
C ILE A 40 -1.98 -20.00 16.41
N LYS A 41 -1.18 -20.70 15.60
CA LYS A 41 0.29 -20.58 15.66
C LYS A 41 0.71 -19.14 15.31
N PRO A 42 1.73 -18.57 15.99
CA PRO A 42 2.20 -17.19 15.76
C PRO A 42 2.43 -16.84 14.29
N LYS A 43 3.04 -17.74 13.52
CA LYS A 43 3.27 -17.57 12.08
C LYS A 43 2.02 -17.28 11.22
N TYR A 44 0.84 -17.71 11.68
CA TYR A 44 -0.42 -17.45 10.99
C TYR A 44 -1.04 -16.13 11.47
N ILE A 45 -0.89 -15.81 12.76
CA ILE A 45 -1.33 -14.53 13.34
C ILE A 45 -0.59 -13.38 12.68
N GLU A 46 0.73 -13.48 12.55
CA GLU A 46 1.56 -12.46 11.89
C GLU A 46 1.11 -12.22 10.45
N LYS A 47 0.95 -13.29 9.66
CA LYS A 47 0.47 -13.17 8.28
C LYS A 47 -0.93 -12.57 8.16
N LEU A 48 -1.83 -12.92 9.07
CA LEU A 48 -3.19 -12.36 9.09
C LEU A 48 -3.17 -10.89 9.51
N ALA A 49 -2.35 -10.54 10.50
CA ALA A 49 -2.17 -9.17 10.97
C ALA A 49 -1.59 -8.29 9.85
N ASP A 50 -0.58 -8.78 9.12
CA ASP A 50 0.00 -8.10 7.97
C ASP A 50 -1.00 -7.95 6.82
N HIS A 51 -1.74 -9.02 6.49
CA HIS A 51 -2.76 -9.01 5.44
C HIS A 51 -3.89 -8.02 5.72
N PHE A 52 -4.36 -7.96 6.97
CA PHE A 52 -5.43 -7.05 7.38
C PHE A 52 -4.94 -5.65 7.83
N GLY A 53 -3.63 -5.44 7.93
CA GLY A 53 -3.05 -4.18 8.42
C GLY A 53 -3.40 -3.85 9.87
N VAL A 54 -3.48 -4.85 10.76
CA VAL A 54 -3.83 -4.69 12.18
C VAL A 54 -2.71 -5.19 13.11
N SER A 55 -2.75 -4.85 14.40
CA SER A 55 -1.82 -5.40 15.38
C SER A 55 -2.16 -6.85 15.74
N LEU A 56 -1.16 -7.64 16.16
CA LEU A 56 -1.38 -9.01 16.65
C LEU A 56 -2.34 -9.04 17.86
N SER A 57 -2.20 -8.06 18.77
CA SER A 57 -3.05 -7.93 19.97
C SER A 57 -4.53 -7.70 19.61
N PHE A 58 -4.78 -6.89 18.58
CA PHE A 58 -6.12 -6.63 18.06
C PHE A 58 -6.74 -7.89 17.45
N LEU A 59 -5.99 -8.62 16.62
CA LEU A 59 -6.46 -9.86 16.00
C LEU A 59 -6.80 -10.94 17.03
N LEU A 60 -6.07 -10.99 18.15
CA LEU A 60 -6.27 -11.95 19.24
C LEU A 60 -7.41 -11.60 20.19
N GLY A 61 -8.03 -10.42 20.06
CA GLY A 61 -9.12 -9.98 20.95
C GLY A 61 -8.66 -9.67 22.38
N ASN A 62 -7.38 -9.34 22.57
CA ASN A 62 -6.80 -9.01 23.88
C ASN A 62 -7.03 -7.55 24.30
N GLU A 63 -7.71 -6.75 23.48
CA GLU A 63 -8.12 -5.40 23.85
C GLU A 63 -9.44 -5.46 24.61
N LYS A 64 -9.37 -5.23 25.92
CA LYS A 64 -10.54 -4.73 26.67
C LYS A 64 -10.95 -3.41 26.04
N ASP A 65 -12.17 -3.35 25.52
CA ASP A 65 -12.94 -2.15 25.18
C ASP A 65 -12.09 -0.92 24.85
N LEU A 66 -11.62 -0.81 23.60
CA LEU A 66 -11.20 0.46 23.04
C LEU A 66 -12.43 1.31 22.68
N GLU A 67 -13.21 1.68 23.69
CA GLU A 67 -13.83 3.00 23.70
C GLU A 67 -12.85 3.93 24.43
N ALA A 68 -12.35 4.93 23.71
CA ALA A 68 -11.34 5.93 24.09
C ALA A 68 -9.86 5.50 23.98
N ASP A 69 -9.11 6.33 23.25
CA ASP A 69 -7.65 6.44 23.18
C ASP A 69 -6.85 5.20 22.75
N THR A 70 -6.74 5.02 21.43
CA THR A 70 -5.39 4.91 20.85
C THR A 70 -4.92 6.30 20.45
N MET A 71 -4.68 7.17 21.44
CA MET A 71 -3.52 8.04 21.32
C MET A 71 -2.33 7.10 21.40
N VAL A 72 -1.85 6.65 20.23
CA VAL A 72 -0.39 6.63 20.08
C VAL A 72 0.01 8.03 20.53
N GLU A 73 0.89 8.17 21.53
CA GLU A 73 1.59 9.43 21.74
C GLU A 73 2.51 9.66 20.52
N THR A 74 1.91 9.81 19.33
CA THR A 74 2.49 10.62 18.29
C THR A 74 2.33 12.03 18.80
N ASP A 75 3.44 12.70 19.03
CA ASP A 75 3.41 14.14 19.16
C ASP A 75 3.03 14.68 17.78
N THR A 76 1.71 14.70 17.51
CA THR A 76 1.16 14.96 16.18
C THR A 76 1.66 16.26 15.59
N GLU A 77 2.02 17.22 16.45
CA GLU A 77 2.54 18.53 16.09
C GLU A 77 4.00 18.44 15.58
N LYS A 78 4.78 17.48 16.09
CA LYS A 78 6.16 17.20 15.69
C LYS A 78 6.27 16.17 14.57
N ASP A 79 5.38 15.19 14.55
CA ASP A 79 5.46 14.04 13.65
C ASP A 79 4.92 14.37 12.26
N ILE A 80 3.78 15.07 12.16
CA ILE A 80 3.15 15.42 10.88
C ILE A 80 4.11 16.20 9.95
N PRO A 81 4.80 17.27 10.40
CA PRO A 81 5.74 17.99 9.56
C PRO A 81 6.87 17.10 9.03
N SER A 82 7.37 16.17 9.85
CA SER A 82 8.45 15.25 9.45
C SER A 82 7.99 14.28 8.36
N PHE A 83 6.77 13.74 8.48
CA PHE A 83 6.17 12.88 7.46
C PHE A 83 5.90 13.65 6.16
N ILE A 84 5.43 14.89 6.24
CA ILE A 84 5.23 15.75 5.06
C ILE A 84 6.55 15.95 4.31
N GLU A 85 7.62 16.27 5.02
CA GLU A 85 8.93 16.53 4.42
C GLU A 85 9.56 15.26 3.81
N ALA A 86 9.43 14.13 4.50
CA ALA A 86 9.85 12.83 3.99
C ALA A 86 9.11 12.47 2.68
N ASN A 87 7.79 12.68 2.65
CA ASN A 87 6.97 12.42 1.45
C ASN A 87 7.33 13.34 0.29
N LYS A 88 7.51 14.65 0.53
CA LYS A 88 7.98 15.59 -0.50
C LYS A 88 9.32 15.16 -1.10
N SER A 89 10.26 14.77 -0.24
CA SER A 89 11.59 14.31 -0.65
C SER A 89 11.49 13.05 -1.52
N ALA A 90 10.67 12.08 -1.12
CA ALA A 90 10.43 10.87 -1.91
C ALA A 90 9.82 11.18 -3.29
N ILE A 91 8.82 12.07 -3.36
CA ILE A 91 8.19 12.48 -4.62
C ILE A 91 9.21 13.15 -5.56
N ASN A 92 10.08 14.01 -5.03
CA ASN A 92 11.12 14.66 -5.82
C ASN A 92 12.11 13.65 -6.40
N LEU A 93 12.51 12.63 -5.62
CA LEU A 93 13.38 11.55 -6.08
C LEU A 93 12.71 10.72 -7.20
N ILE A 94 11.45 10.36 -7.03
CA ILE A 94 10.68 9.62 -8.05
C ILE A 94 10.62 10.44 -9.35
N THR A 95 10.24 11.71 -9.24
CA THR A 95 10.14 12.64 -10.38
C THR A 95 11.48 12.76 -11.12
N GLY A 96 12.58 12.91 -10.37
CA GLY A 96 13.93 12.98 -10.94
C GLY A 96 14.33 11.70 -11.67
N SER A 97 14.02 10.53 -11.11
CA SER A 97 14.29 9.23 -11.73
C SER A 97 13.49 9.03 -13.01
N VAL A 98 12.19 9.35 -13.00
CA VAL A 98 11.33 9.25 -14.20
C VAL A 98 11.83 10.16 -15.32
N ASN A 99 12.22 11.40 -15.00
CA ASN A 99 12.78 12.33 -15.99
C ASN A 99 14.08 11.82 -16.61
N LYS A 100 14.96 11.18 -15.83
CA LYS A 100 16.19 10.57 -16.37
C LYS A 100 15.87 9.46 -17.37
N VAL A 101 14.96 8.54 -17.03
CA VAL A 101 14.53 7.46 -17.93
C VAL A 101 13.98 8.04 -19.23
N LYS A 102 13.11 9.06 -19.12
CA LYS A 102 12.56 9.77 -20.29
C LYS A 102 13.66 10.38 -21.16
N SER A 103 14.57 11.15 -20.60
CA SER A 103 15.65 11.80 -21.36
C SER A 103 16.60 10.78 -22.01
N THR A 104 16.87 9.66 -21.33
CA THR A 104 17.63 8.55 -21.91
C THR A 104 16.89 7.93 -23.10
N SER A 105 15.57 7.72 -23.02
CA SER A 105 14.76 7.24 -24.14
C SER A 105 14.80 8.20 -25.34
N GLU A 106 14.59 9.51 -25.10
CA GLU A 106 14.61 10.54 -26.14
C GLU A 106 15.97 10.65 -26.84
N PHE A 107 17.07 10.52 -26.08
CA PHE A 107 18.42 10.50 -26.64
C PHE A 107 18.62 9.30 -27.58
N LEU A 108 18.11 8.14 -27.19
CA LEU A 108 18.26 6.90 -27.95
C LEU A 108 17.43 6.91 -29.24
N GLU A 109 16.21 7.45 -29.20
CA GLU A 109 15.39 7.67 -30.40
C GLU A 109 16.13 8.51 -31.44
N LYS A 110 16.80 9.59 -31.02
CA LYS A 110 17.61 10.43 -31.93
C LYS A 110 18.77 9.67 -32.55
N LEU A 111 19.51 8.90 -31.75
CA LEU A 111 20.63 8.12 -32.26
C LEU A 111 20.20 7.13 -33.35
N VAL A 112 19.06 6.46 -33.17
CA VAL A 112 18.52 5.49 -34.13
C VAL A 112 18.06 6.15 -35.43
N ILE A 113 17.47 7.34 -35.35
CA ILE A 113 16.97 8.06 -36.53
C ILE A 113 18.12 8.62 -37.36
N GLU A 114 19.24 8.99 -36.75
CA GLU A 114 20.30 9.76 -37.39
C GLU A 114 21.52 8.94 -37.84
N ASN A 115 21.65 7.67 -37.45
CA ASN A 115 22.80 6.81 -37.81
C ASN A 115 22.37 5.50 -38.48
N ASP A 116 22.69 5.34 -39.77
CA ASP A 116 22.52 4.08 -40.50
C ASP A 116 23.57 3.00 -40.13
N GLU A 117 24.63 3.36 -39.40
CA GLU A 117 25.78 2.48 -39.08
C GLU A 117 25.94 2.16 -37.58
N ILE A 118 24.84 2.07 -36.82
CA ILE A 118 24.96 1.76 -35.38
C ILE A 118 25.53 0.36 -35.17
N ASN A 119 26.55 0.27 -34.31
CA ASN A 119 27.16 -0.98 -33.90
C ASN A 119 26.10 -1.93 -33.31
N LYS A 120 25.98 -3.13 -33.89
CA LYS A 120 25.02 -4.17 -33.50
C LYS A 120 25.09 -4.55 -32.01
N GLU A 121 26.27 -4.56 -31.41
CA GLU A 121 26.44 -4.90 -30.00
C GLU A 121 25.88 -3.80 -29.09
N LEU A 122 26.06 -2.54 -29.47
CA LEU A 122 25.46 -1.39 -28.80
C LEU A 122 23.93 -1.41 -28.92
N LEU A 123 23.39 -1.79 -30.08
CA LEU A 123 21.94 -1.97 -30.28
C LEU A 123 21.36 -3.08 -29.39
N LEU A 124 22.08 -4.18 -29.18
CA LEU A 124 21.62 -5.27 -28.32
C LEU A 124 21.63 -4.87 -26.84
N GLN A 125 22.70 -4.24 -26.36
CA GLN A 125 22.77 -3.70 -25.00
C GLN A 125 21.66 -2.66 -24.76
N TRP A 126 21.36 -1.86 -25.79
CA TRP A 126 20.28 -0.89 -25.74
C TRP A 126 18.91 -1.57 -25.61
N LEU A 127 18.60 -2.55 -26.48
CA LEU A 127 17.35 -3.29 -26.42
C LEU A 127 17.14 -3.97 -25.07
N GLU A 128 18.20 -4.54 -24.48
CA GLU A 128 18.15 -5.16 -23.16
C GLU A 128 17.86 -4.13 -22.06
N THR A 129 18.53 -2.97 -22.10
CA THR A 129 18.30 -1.88 -21.14
C THR A 129 16.87 -1.34 -21.22
N VAL A 130 16.33 -1.15 -22.43
CA VAL A 130 14.95 -0.68 -22.63
C VAL A 130 13.94 -1.69 -22.08
N LYS A 131 14.15 -2.99 -22.34
CA LYS A 131 13.28 -4.05 -21.80
C LYS A 131 13.26 -4.05 -20.28
N VAL A 132 14.42 -4.03 -19.64
CA VAL A 132 14.52 -3.97 -18.17
C VAL A 132 13.81 -2.73 -17.61
N ASN A 133 13.98 -1.57 -18.25
CA ASN A 133 13.28 -0.36 -17.84
C ASN A 133 11.76 -0.49 -18.00
N MET A 134 11.29 -1.10 -19.08
CA MET A 134 9.87 -1.33 -19.34
C MET A 134 9.27 -2.26 -18.27
N ASP A 135 9.92 -3.38 -17.98
CA ASP A 135 9.48 -4.33 -16.94
C ASP A 135 9.43 -3.65 -15.56
N ASN A 136 10.42 -2.82 -15.23
CA ASN A 136 10.43 -2.05 -13.99
C ASN A 136 9.27 -1.05 -13.92
N ILE A 137 8.97 -0.35 -15.02
CA ILE A 137 7.84 0.59 -15.09
C ILE A 137 6.51 -0.16 -14.94
N GLU A 138 6.32 -1.26 -15.67
CA GLU A 138 5.11 -2.09 -15.62
C GLU A 138 4.86 -2.64 -14.22
N SER A 139 5.90 -3.14 -13.54
CA SER A 139 5.78 -3.64 -12.17
C SER A 139 5.46 -2.54 -11.14
N THR A 140 5.84 -1.30 -11.42
CA THR A 140 5.60 -0.15 -10.53
C THR A 140 4.21 0.46 -10.73
N TYR A 141 3.63 0.32 -11.93
CA TYR A 141 2.36 0.95 -12.29
C TYR A 141 1.19 0.60 -11.34
N PRO A 142 0.96 -0.66 -10.93
CA PRO A 142 -0.13 -1.00 -10.00
C PRO A 142 0.02 -0.33 -8.63
N VAL A 143 1.25 -0.22 -8.12
CA VAL A 143 1.55 0.41 -6.83
C VAL A 143 1.24 1.90 -6.88
N ILE A 144 1.64 2.57 -7.97
CA ILE A 144 1.32 3.99 -8.19
C ILE A 144 -0.19 4.19 -8.27
N ASN A 145 -0.89 3.36 -9.05
CA ASN A 145 -2.33 3.48 -9.22
C ASN A 145 -3.10 3.28 -7.90
N ASN A 146 -2.78 2.23 -7.14
CA ASN A 146 -3.41 2.01 -5.82
C ASN A 146 -3.11 3.13 -4.83
N THR A 147 -1.89 3.68 -4.87
CA THR A 147 -1.51 4.82 -4.03
C THR A 147 -2.32 6.06 -4.39
N GLN A 148 -2.51 6.31 -5.68
CA GLN A 148 -3.31 7.42 -6.18
C GLN A 148 -4.77 7.30 -5.74
N GLU A 149 -5.38 6.11 -5.84
CA GLU A 149 -6.75 5.84 -5.37
C GLU A 149 -6.91 6.16 -3.88
N LYS A 150 -5.99 5.67 -3.05
CA LYS A 150 -5.99 5.96 -1.60
C LYS A 150 -5.85 7.45 -1.28
N LEU A 151 -5.02 8.18 -2.03
CA LEU A 151 -4.87 9.62 -1.86
C LEU A 151 -6.15 10.36 -2.20
N VAL A 152 -6.88 9.94 -3.24
CA VAL A 152 -8.18 10.52 -3.61
C VAL A 152 -9.19 10.30 -2.49
N GLU A 153 -9.32 9.07 -1.98
CA GLU A 153 -10.20 8.75 -0.85
C GLU A 153 -9.87 9.61 0.39
N PHE A 154 -8.58 9.80 0.66
CA PHE A 154 -8.11 10.62 1.77
C PHE A 154 -8.49 12.10 1.60
N VAL A 155 -8.36 12.67 0.39
CA VAL A 155 -8.80 14.04 0.10
C VAL A 155 -10.30 14.19 0.34
N GLU A 156 -11.12 13.25 -0.13
CA GLU A 156 -12.57 13.29 0.12
C GLU A 156 -12.92 13.25 1.62
N LEU A 157 -12.18 12.49 2.41
CA LEU A 157 -12.34 12.45 3.86
C LEU A 157 -11.99 13.79 4.51
N LEU A 158 -10.90 14.43 4.08
CA LEU A 158 -10.50 15.75 4.58
C LEU A 158 -11.55 16.82 4.27
N ASP A 159 -12.14 16.78 3.07
CA ASP A 159 -13.22 17.70 2.70
C ASP A 159 -14.45 17.50 3.61
N LYS A 160 -14.88 16.24 3.82
CA LYS A 160 -15.99 15.90 4.73
C LYS A 160 -15.74 16.40 6.16
N ILE A 161 -14.51 16.26 6.67
CA ILE A 161 -14.13 16.74 8.00
C ILE A 161 -14.17 18.27 8.04
N THR A 162 -13.60 18.93 7.04
CA THR A 162 -13.56 20.39 6.92
C THR A 162 -14.96 20.98 6.92
N GLU A 163 -15.88 20.41 6.15
CA GLU A 163 -17.29 20.83 6.14
C GLU A 163 -17.96 20.67 7.51
N ARG A 164 -17.74 19.54 8.20
CA ARG A 164 -18.30 19.30 9.54
C ARG A 164 -17.82 20.33 10.55
N VAL A 165 -16.54 20.70 10.51
CA VAL A 165 -15.95 21.74 11.37
C VAL A 165 -16.60 23.10 11.09
N HIS A 166 -16.80 23.47 9.82
CA HIS A 166 -17.45 24.73 9.44
C HIS A 166 -18.91 24.79 9.88
N ARG A 167 -19.68 23.69 9.75
CA ARG A 167 -21.07 23.63 10.22
C ARG A 167 -21.17 23.79 11.74
N ARG A 168 -20.28 23.18 12.52
CA ARG A 168 -20.24 23.33 13.98
C ARG A 168 -19.91 24.75 14.45
N LYS A 169 -19.09 25.50 13.70
CA LYS A 169 -18.76 26.90 14.01
C LYS A 169 -19.90 27.88 13.71
N LYS A 170 -20.86 27.54 12.83
CA LYS A 170 -22.05 28.36 12.53
C LYS A 170 -23.21 28.20 13.53
N LEU A 171 -23.16 27.19 14.39
CA LEU A 171 -24.19 26.85 15.37
C LEU A 171 -23.85 27.33 16.81
N LYS A 172 -22.71 27.99 16.99
CA LYS A 172 -22.29 28.66 18.23
C LYS A 172 -22.31 30.16 18.01
#